data_AF-A0A434SKV3-F1
#
_entry.id   AF-A0A434SKV3-F1
#
_cell.length_a   1.000
_cell.length_b   1.000
_cell.length_c   1.000
_cell.angle_alpha   90.00
_cell.angle_beta   90.00
_cell.angle_gamma   90.00
#
_symmetry.space_group_name_H-M   'P 1'
#
loop_
_entity.id
_entity.type
_entity.pdbx_description
1 polymer ?
#
loop_
_entity_poly.entity_id
_entity_poly.type
_entity_poly.pdbx_seq_one_letter_code
_entity_poly.pdbx_strand_id
1 'polypeptide(L)' 'MEQKTIDRAIVLLKQYRDILVASYVPIGAEGVPEPKTPEQAADPLEIAALEDLAALDAVIKDMLA' A
#
# COMPACT_ATOMS: atom_id res chain seq x y z
N MET A 1 20.35 10.97 8.47
CA MET A 1 20.40 9.82 7.55
C MET A 1 20.76 10.36 6.18
N GLU A 2 21.54 9.66 5.36
CA GLU A 2 21.92 10.16 4.03
C GLU A 2 20.70 10.16 3.09
N GLN A 3 20.57 11.16 2.22
CA GLN A 3 19.45 11.25 1.26
C GLN A 3 19.32 9.98 0.41
N LYS A 4 20.46 9.41 -0.02
CA LYS A 4 20.50 8.14 -0.74
C LYS A 4 19.87 6.96 0.02
N THR A 5 19.97 6.96 1.35
CA THR A 5 19.33 5.96 2.21
C THR A 5 17.82 6.17 2.25
N ILE A 6 17.35 7.42 2.34
CA ILE A 6 15.92 7.79 2.30
C ILE A 6 15.32 7.37 0.95
N ASP A 7 15.97 7.71 -0.16
CA ASP A 7 15.49 7.38 -1.51
C ASP A 7 15.35 5.87 -1.70
N ARG A 8 16.34 5.10 -1.21
CA ARG A 8 16.29 3.63 -1.29
C ARG A 8 15.21 3.04 -0.40
N ALA A 9 14.99 3.60 0.78
CA ALA A 9 13.90 3.18 1.66
C ALA A 9 12.54 3.44 0.98
N ILE A 10 12.33 4.60 0.38
CA ILE A 10 11.09 4.93 -0.35
C ILE A 10 10.83 3.93 -1.49
N VAL A 11 11.86 3.55 -2.25
CA VAL A 11 11.73 2.53 -3.30
C VAL A 11 11.26 1.19 -2.73
N LEU A 12 11.86 0.73 -1.63
CA LEU A 12 11.49 -0.54 -1.00
C LEU A 12 10.07 -0.50 -0.43
N LEU A 13 9.68 0.62 0.18
CA LEU A 13 8.33 0.81 0.71
C LEU A 13 7.27 0.80 -0.40
N LYS A 14 7.56 1.45 -1.55
CA LYS A 14 6.68 1.38 -2.73
C LYS A 14 6.56 -0.04 -3.29
N GLN A 15 7.66 -0.79 -3.36
CA GLN A 15 7.62 -2.19 -3.80
C GLN A 15 6.77 -3.06 -2.86
N TYR A 16 6.89 -2.85 -1.55
CA TYR A 16 6.06 -3.56 -0.57
C TYR A 16 4.58 -3.20 -0.73
N ARG A 17 4.26 -1.93 -0.94
CA ARG A 17 2.91 -1.45 -1.26
C ARG A 17 2.33 -2.18 -2.48
N ASP A 18 3.09 -2.24 -3.56
CA ASP A 18 2.65 -2.88 -4.81
C ASP A 18 2.38 -4.38 -4.62
N ILE A 19 3.16 -5.06 -3.77
CA ILE A 19 2.94 -6.47 -3.41
C ILE A 19 1.64 -6.63 -2.60
N LEU A 20 1.38 -5.75 -1.63
CA LEU A 20 0.13 -5.78 -0.85
C LEU A 20 -1.08 -5.58 -1.76
N VAL A 21 -1.01 -4.61 -2.68
CA VAL A 21 -2.06 -4.40 -3.70
C VAL A 21 -2.26 -5.65 -4.55
N ALA A 22 -1.19 -6.22 -5.11
CA ALA A 22 -1.29 -7.41 -5.96
C ALA A 22 -1.83 -8.65 -5.23
N SER A 23 -1.62 -8.74 -3.92
CA SER A 23 -1.97 -9.92 -3.12
C SER A 23 -3.38 -9.85 -2.53
N TYR A 24 -3.84 -8.65 -2.16
CA TYR A 24 -5.02 -8.48 -1.32
C TYR A 24 -6.08 -7.52 -1.88
N VAL A 25 -5.74 -6.70 -2.89
CA VAL A 25 -6.72 -5.80 -3.50
C VAL A 25 -7.41 -6.51 -4.67
N PRO A 26 -8.74 -6.60 -4.68
CA PRO A 26 -9.46 -7.22 -5.78
C PRO A 26 -9.27 -6.42 -7.08
N ILE A 27 -9.31 -7.13 -8.21
CA ILE A 27 -9.25 -6.52 -9.53
C ILE A 27 -10.66 -6.11 -9.95
N GLY A 28 -10.83 -4.83 -10.26
CA GLY A 28 -12.09 -4.26 -10.74
C GLY A 28 -12.40 -4.63 -12.20
N ALA A 29 -13.54 -4.18 -12.70
CA ALA A 29 -14.03 -4.52 -14.05
C ALA A 29 -13.08 -4.09 -15.18
N GLU A 30 -12.28 -3.04 -14.95
CA GLU A 30 -11.31 -2.49 -15.90
C GLU A 30 -9.92 -3.18 -15.82
N GLY A 31 -9.79 -4.27 -15.05
CA GLY A 31 -8.53 -4.99 -14.91
C GLY A 31 -7.48 -4.28 -14.05
N VAL A 32 -7.88 -3.23 -13.31
CA VAL A 32 -7.03 -2.51 -12.37
C VAL A 32 -7.37 -2.89 -10.92
N PRO A 33 -6.39 -2.89 -10.00
CA PRO A 33 -6.68 -3.06 -8.57
C PRO A 33 -7.63 -1.96 -8.07
N GLU A 34 -8.72 -2.37 -7.44
CA GLU A 34 -9.75 -1.48 -6.90
C GLU A 34 -9.93 -1.78 -5.40
N PRO A 35 -9.22 -1.03 -4.52
CA PRO A 35 -9.30 -1.24 -3.08
C PRO A 35 -10.74 -1.07 -2.59
N LYS A 36 -11.23 -2.07 -1.86
CA LYS A 36 -12.47 -1.92 -1.12
C LYS A 36 -12.27 -0.91 0.02
N THR A 37 -13.36 -0.25 0.42
CA THR A 37 -13.38 0.44 1.70
C THR A 37 -13.37 -0.58 2.84
N PRO A 38 -12.89 -0.23 4.06
CA PRO A 38 -12.94 -1.12 5.21
C PRO A 38 -14.34 -1.69 5.48
N GLU A 39 -15.39 -0.92 5.19
CA GLU A 39 -16.79 -1.31 5.36
C GLU A 39 -17.27 -2.32 4.29
N GLN A 40 -16.57 -2.40 3.15
CA GLN A 40 -16.84 -3.34 2.06
C GLN A 40 -15.97 -4.60 2.14
N ALA A 41 -14.86 -4.55 2.88
CA ALA A 41 -13.99 -5.69 3.11
C ALA A 41 -14.62 -6.62 4.16
N ALA A 42 -14.80 -7.89 3.81
CA ALA A 42 -15.34 -8.91 4.71
C ALA A 42 -14.28 -9.93 5.14
N ASP A 43 -13.13 -9.95 4.47
CA ASP A 43 -11.99 -10.80 4.82
C ASP A 43 -11.06 -10.04 5.78
N PRO A 44 -10.76 -10.59 6.97
CA PRO A 44 -9.80 -10.00 7.90
C PRO A 44 -8.43 -9.68 7.28
N LEU A 45 -7.97 -10.46 6.30
CA LEU A 45 -6.70 -10.21 5.60
C LEU A 45 -6.80 -9.02 4.64
N GLU A 46 -7.95 -8.84 3.99
CA GLU A 46 -8.21 -7.68 3.14
C GLU A 46 -8.27 -6.40 3.99
N ILE A 47 -8.92 -6.45 5.15
CA ILE A 47 -8.97 -5.32 6.10
C ILE A 47 -7.56 -4.95 6.58
N ALA A 48 -6.78 -5.93 7.04
CA ALA A 48 -5.40 -5.68 7.49
C ALA A 48 -4.52 -5.10 6.37
N ALA A 49 -4.66 -5.61 5.14
CA ALA A 49 -3.93 -5.08 3.99
C ALA A 49 -4.31 -3.62 3.67
N LEU A 50 -5.58 -3.24 3.81
CA LEU A 50 -6.03 -1.85 3.60
C LEU A 50 -5.47 -0.90 4.67
N GLU A 51 -5.43 -1.34 5.93
CA GLU A 51 -4.81 -0.58 7.02
C GLU A 51 -3.30 -0.41 6.80
N ASP A 52 -2.61 -1.49 6.44
CA ASP A 52 -1.18 -1.47 6.14
C ASP A 52 -0.88 -0.55 4.94
N LEU A 53 -1.68 -0.61 3.87
CA LEU A 53 -1.55 0.28 2.72
C LEU A 53 -1.73 1.75 3.10
N ALA A 54 -2.73 2.07 3.93
CA ALA A 54 -2.96 3.43 4.40
C ALA A 54 -1.81 3.96 5.26
N ALA A 55 -1.30 3.14 6.19
CA ALA A 55 -0.15 3.48 7.01
C ALA A 55 1.13 3.67 6.17
N LEU A 56 1.34 2.80 5.19
CA LEU A 56 2.49 2.85 4.30
C LEU A 56 2.47 4.09 3.41
N ASP A 57 1.32 4.47 2.87
CA ASP A 57 1.14 5.69 2.08
C ASP A 57 1.42 6.95 2.91
N ALA A 58 1.02 6.96 4.19
CA ALA A 58 1.34 8.06 5.11
C ALA A 58 2.86 8.16 5.36
N VAL A 59 3.53 7.04 5.65
CA VAL A 59 4.98 7.03 5.88
C VAL A 59 5.75 7.46 4.63
N ILE A 60 5.38 6.96 3.45
CA ILE A 60 6.03 7.35 2.19
C ILE A 60 5.86 8.86 1.95
N LYS A 61 4.66 9.41 2.22
CA LYS A 61 4.39 10.84 2.08
C LYS A 61 5.23 11.68 3.04
N ASP A 62 5.34 11.26 4.30
CA ASP A 62 6.13 11.97 5.31
C ASP A 62 7.63 11.96 4.99
N MET A 63 8.14 10.87 4.40
CA MET A 63 9.54 10.76 3.98
C MET A 63 9.87 11.58 2.72
N LEU A 64 8.85 12.02 1.98
CA LEU A 64 8.98 12.86 0.78
C LEU A 64 8.81 14.36 1.06
N ALA A 65 8.34 14.73 2.26
CA ALA A 65 8.11 16.11 2.69
C ALA A 65 9.39 16.77 3.21
#